data_AF-A0A3R7NE37-F1
#
_entry.id   AF-A0A3R7NE37-F1
#
_cell.length_a   1.000
_cell.length_b   1.000
_cell.length_c   1.000
_cell.angle_alpha   90.00
_cell.angle_beta   90.00
_cell.angle_gamma   90.00
#
_symmetry.space_group_name_H-M   'P 1'
#
loop_
_entity.id
_entity.type
_entity.pdbx_description
1 polymer ?
#
loop_
_entity_poly.entity_id
_entity_poly.type
_entity_poly.pdbx_seq_one_letter_code
_entity_poly.pdbx_strand_id
1 'polypeptide(L)'
;MTRPGRDETGLHPVPPGEARSLDDIRAGIDGIDRRIIELLALRLAYVHRAADFKSDLGSVPAPERVRAMLDDRAEWAGFVGLSPDFIAPLFAQISEWFIRQQIAHWPDRNPVASESKPDPTPAPGADNRRDAP
;
A
#
# COMPACT_ATOMS: atom_id res chain seq x y z
N MET A 1 15.76 -30.73 -31.89
CA MET A 1 15.82 -29.29 -32.20
C MET A 1 15.54 -28.51 -30.92
N THR A 2 16.58 -28.20 -30.17
CA THR A 2 16.51 -27.42 -28.93
C THR A 2 16.50 -25.94 -29.31
N ARG A 3 15.43 -25.21 -29.00
CA ARG A 3 15.36 -23.76 -29.24
C ARG A 3 16.35 -23.05 -28.30
N PRO A 4 17.14 -22.06 -28.78
CA PRO A 4 18.09 -21.36 -27.94
C PRO A 4 17.41 -20.29 -27.07
N GLY A 5 17.78 -20.25 -25.79
CA GLY A 5 18.14 -19.02 -25.06
C GLY A 5 17.10 -17.94 -24.83
N ARG A 6 15.79 -18.20 -24.95
CA ARG A 6 14.79 -17.22 -24.50
C ARG A 6 14.55 -17.43 -23.01
N ASP A 7 15.08 -16.55 -22.19
CA ASP A 7 14.69 -16.41 -20.79
C ASP A 7 13.15 -16.41 -20.68
N GLU A 8 12.60 -17.41 -20.01
CA GLU A 8 11.15 -17.59 -19.85
C GLU A 8 10.51 -16.43 -19.08
N THR A 9 11.31 -15.65 -18.36
CA THR A 9 10.83 -14.47 -17.63
C THR A 9 10.69 -13.25 -18.54
N GLY A 10 11.39 -13.21 -19.68
CA GLY A 10 11.37 -12.09 -20.63
C GLY A 10 11.97 -10.80 -20.06
N LEU A 11 12.66 -10.87 -18.93
CA LEU A 11 13.25 -9.71 -18.24
C LEU A 11 14.61 -9.34 -18.83
N HIS A 12 15.31 -10.27 -19.48
CA HIS A 12 16.63 -10.02 -20.06
C HIS A 12 16.79 -10.63 -21.46
N PRO A 13 17.45 -9.93 -22.40
CA PRO A 13 17.64 -10.43 -23.76
C PRO A 13 18.60 -11.63 -23.83
N VAL A 14 19.45 -11.82 -22.82
CA VAL A 14 20.46 -12.90 -22.76
C VAL A 14 20.55 -13.44 -21.32
N PRO A 15 20.36 -14.75 -21.08
CA PRO A 15 20.51 -15.35 -19.75
C PRO A 15 21.88 -15.08 -19.12
N PRO A 16 21.99 -14.95 -17.78
CA PRO A 16 23.28 -14.67 -17.13
C PRO A 16 24.40 -15.66 -17.50
N GLY A 17 24.07 -16.95 -17.66
CA GLY A 17 25.03 -18.00 -18.05
C GLY A 17 25.45 -17.95 -19.53
N GLU A 18 24.74 -17.19 -20.36
CA GLU A 18 25.00 -17.04 -21.80
C GLU A 18 25.54 -15.65 -22.18
N ALA A 19 25.65 -14.73 -21.21
CA ALA A 19 26.20 -13.40 -21.41
C ALA A 19 27.67 -13.47 -21.84
N ARG A 20 28.02 -12.75 -22.92
CA ARG A 20 29.37 -12.78 -23.52
C ARG A 20 30.12 -11.47 -23.35
N SER A 21 29.46 -10.45 -22.80
CA SER A 21 30.02 -9.12 -22.60
C SER A 21 29.45 -8.45 -21.35
N LEU A 22 30.13 -7.41 -20.86
CA LEU A 22 29.59 -6.56 -19.79
C LEU A 22 28.31 -5.84 -20.22
N ASP A 23 28.13 -5.58 -21.52
CA ASP A 23 26.94 -4.92 -22.04
C ASP A 23 25.72 -5.86 -21.97
N ASP A 24 25.90 -7.16 -22.24
CA ASP A 24 24.85 -8.17 -22.05
C ASP A 24 24.40 -8.24 -20.58
N ILE A 25 25.38 -8.23 -19.65
CA ILE A 25 25.12 -8.25 -18.21
C ILE A 25 24.37 -7.00 -17.77
N ARG A 26 24.82 -5.81 -18.19
CA ARG A 26 24.17 -4.54 -17.86
C ARG A 26 22.75 -4.48 -18.41
N ALA A 27 22.54 -4.90 -19.65
CA ALA A 27 21.20 -4.96 -20.23
C ALA A 27 20.26 -5.89 -19.45
N GLY A 28 20.79 -7.00 -18.92
CA GLY A 28 20.03 -7.88 -18.04
C GLY A 28 19.65 -7.22 -16.71
N ILE A 29 20.60 -6.54 -16.06
CA ILE A 29 20.35 -5.81 -14.81
C ILE A 29 19.33 -4.68 -15.03
N ASP A 30 19.52 -3.86 -16.08
CA ASP A 30 18.60 -2.76 -16.41
C ASP A 30 17.17 -3.25 -16.66
N GLY A 31 17.02 -4.43 -17.28
CA GLY A 31 15.73 -5.09 -17.49
C GLY A 31 15.06 -5.50 -16.18
N ILE A 32 15.82 -6.07 -15.25
CA ILE A 32 15.36 -6.44 -13.91
C ILE A 32 14.94 -5.18 -13.13
N ASP A 33 15.76 -4.13 -13.14
CA ASP A 33 15.50 -2.89 -12.41
C ASP A 33 14.26 -2.17 -12.93
N ARG A 34 14.06 -2.14 -14.26
CA ARG A 34 12.82 -1.63 -14.86
C ARG A 34 11.61 -2.39 -14.33
N ARG A 35 11.70 -3.73 -14.23
CA ARG A 35 10.59 -4.54 -13.74
C ARG A 35 10.33 -4.32 -12.25
N ILE A 36 11.37 -4.13 -11.44
CA ILE A 36 11.22 -3.76 -10.04
C ILE A 36 10.44 -2.45 -9.92
N ILE A 37 10.77 -1.44 -10.74
CA ILE A 37 10.06 -0.15 -10.75
C ILE A 37 8.58 -0.32 -11.12
N GLU A 38 8.27 -1.11 -12.16
CA GLU A 38 6.88 -1.41 -12.54
C GLU A 38 6.10 -2.12 -11.42
N LEU A 39 6.73 -3.07 -10.74
CA LEU A 39 6.14 -3.79 -9.61
C LEU A 39 5.91 -2.87 -8.42
N LEU A 40 6.81 -1.91 -8.16
CA LEU A 40 6.61 -0.88 -7.15
C LEU A 40 5.45 0.06 -7.49
N ALA A 41 5.30 0.43 -8.76
CA ALA A 41 4.14 1.21 -9.22
C ALA A 41 2.82 0.44 -9.03
N LEU A 42 2.79 -0.86 -9.37
CA LEU A 42 1.64 -1.72 -9.11
C LEU A 42 1.35 -1.86 -7.60
N ARG A 43 2.40 -2.02 -6.78
CA ARG A 43 2.27 -2.02 -5.31
C ARG A 43 1.65 -0.72 -4.80
N LEU A 44 1.94 0.43 -5.44
CA LEU A 44 1.36 1.72 -5.06
C LEU A 44 -0.15 1.74 -5.30
N ALA A 45 -0.60 1.21 -6.43
CA ALA A 45 -2.02 1.10 -6.73
C ALA A 45 -2.76 0.25 -5.67
N TYR A 46 -2.16 -0.85 -5.21
CA TYR A 46 -2.71 -1.63 -4.10
C TYR A 46 -2.76 -0.85 -2.78
N VAL A 47 -1.73 -0.06 -2.47
CA VAL A 47 -1.68 0.76 -1.25
C VAL A 47 -2.74 1.86 -1.28
N HIS A 48 -2.94 2.53 -2.42
CA HIS A 48 -4.03 3.48 -2.60
C HIS A 48 -5.39 2.79 -2.44
N ARG A 49 -5.59 1.63 -3.07
CA ARG A 49 -6.84 0.86 -2.92
C ARG A 49 -7.08 0.42 -1.47
N ALA A 50 -6.02 0.06 -0.73
CA ALA A 50 -6.12 -0.29 0.68
C ALA A 50 -6.58 0.89 1.56
N ALA A 51 -6.37 2.13 1.12
CA ALA A 51 -6.89 3.31 1.82
C ALA A 51 -8.43 3.32 1.86
N ASP A 52 -9.11 2.72 0.88
CA ASP A 52 -10.57 2.63 0.88
C ASP A 52 -11.17 1.74 1.97
N PHE A 53 -10.35 0.92 2.62
CA PHE A 53 -10.80 -0.02 3.65
C PHE A 53 -10.43 0.44 5.07
N LYS A 54 -9.80 1.60 5.22
CA LYS A 54 -9.39 2.15 6.52
C LYS A 54 -10.46 3.11 7.04
N SER A 55 -10.71 3.08 8.34
CA SER A 55 -11.75 3.90 8.99
C SER A 55 -11.32 5.35 9.16
N ASP A 56 -10.03 5.57 9.39
CA ASP A 56 -9.45 6.85 9.74
C ASP A 56 -7.94 6.88 9.44
N LEU A 57 -7.37 8.08 9.42
CA LEU A 57 -5.95 8.29 9.13
C LEU A 57 -5.01 7.64 10.18
N GLY A 58 -5.46 7.52 11.43
CA GLY A 58 -4.71 6.88 12.52
C GLY A 58 -4.60 5.36 12.35
N SER A 59 -5.51 4.74 11.61
CA SER A 59 -5.44 3.32 11.21
C SER A 59 -4.48 3.06 10.03
N VAL A 60 -3.87 4.12 9.45
CA VAL A 60 -2.94 3.98 8.33
C VAL A 60 -1.63 3.30 8.75
N PRO A 61 -0.95 3.75 9.81
CA PRO A 61 0.15 3.00 10.40
C PRO A 61 -0.37 1.73 11.09
N ALA A 62 0.13 0.57 10.67
CA ALA A 62 -0.16 -0.72 11.31
C ALA A 62 1.16 -1.39 11.72
N PRO A 63 1.75 -1.02 12.88
CA PRO A 63 3.09 -1.44 13.27
C PRO A 63 3.26 -2.96 13.29
N GLU A 64 2.28 -3.68 13.84
CA GLU A 64 2.31 -5.15 13.88
C GLU A 64 2.27 -5.78 12.49
N ARG A 65 1.50 -5.19 11.57
CA ARG A 65 1.46 -5.65 10.17
C ARG A 65 2.78 -5.43 9.47
N VAL A 66 3.45 -4.31 9.73
CA VAL A 66 4.77 -3.98 9.17
C VAL A 66 5.83 -4.93 9.74
N ARG A 67 5.82 -5.19 11.05
CA ARG A 67 6.73 -6.15 11.69
C ARG A 67 6.60 -7.55 11.08
N ALA A 68 5.39 -8.10 11.04
CA ALA A 68 5.13 -9.39 10.42
C ALA A 68 5.54 -9.42 8.92
N MET A 69 5.29 -8.32 8.19
CA MET A 69 5.74 -8.21 6.80
C MET A 69 7.26 -8.31 6.68
N LEU A 70 8.02 -7.65 7.56
CA LEU A 70 9.48 -7.65 7.51
C LEU A 70 10.05 -9.02 7.86
N ASP A 71 9.46 -9.70 8.83
CA ASP A 71 9.80 -11.09 9.20
C ASP A 71 9.62 -12.02 7.98
N ASP A 72 8.48 -11.94 7.28
CA ASP A 72 8.25 -12.71 6.06
C ASP A 72 9.30 -12.42 4.99
N ARG A 73 9.67 -11.14 4.76
CA ARG A 73 10.64 -10.78 3.71
C ARG A 73 12.05 -11.23 4.05
N ALA A 74 12.41 -11.21 5.33
CA ALA A 74 13.68 -11.75 5.81
C ALA A 74 13.76 -13.27 5.54
N GLU A 75 12.69 -14.00 5.81
CA GLU A 75 12.61 -15.43 5.52
C GLU A 75 12.71 -15.72 4.02
N TRP A 76 11.94 -14.98 3.21
CA TRP A 76 11.96 -15.13 1.75
C TRP A 76 13.34 -14.84 1.15
N ALA A 77 14.07 -13.86 1.69
CA ALA A 77 15.44 -13.57 1.29
C ALA A 77 16.33 -14.81 1.47
N GLY A 78 16.23 -15.47 2.63
CA GLY A 78 16.98 -16.68 2.93
C GLY A 78 16.72 -17.80 1.92
N PHE A 79 15.46 -18.01 1.51
CA PHE A 79 15.12 -19.06 0.53
C PHE A 79 15.71 -18.84 -0.86
N VAL A 80 15.99 -17.58 -1.24
CA VAL A 80 16.56 -17.23 -2.56
C VAL A 80 18.04 -16.88 -2.50
N GLY A 81 18.70 -17.10 -1.36
CA GLY A 81 20.14 -16.84 -1.18
C GLY A 81 20.51 -15.37 -1.03
N LEU A 82 19.56 -14.50 -0.68
CA LEU A 82 19.81 -13.09 -0.36
C LEU A 82 19.93 -12.91 1.15
N SER A 83 20.75 -11.94 1.58
CA SER A 83 20.93 -11.63 3.00
C SER A 83 19.63 -11.09 3.62
N PRO A 84 19.08 -11.73 4.67
CA PRO A 84 17.95 -11.18 5.42
C PRO A 84 18.23 -9.78 5.97
N ASP A 85 19.48 -9.55 6.42
CA ASP A 85 19.95 -8.27 6.97
C ASP A 85 20.02 -7.14 5.92
N PHE A 86 20.01 -7.50 4.63
CA PHE A 86 19.89 -6.53 3.54
C PHE A 86 18.42 -6.33 3.13
N ILE A 87 17.68 -7.43 2.97
CA ILE A 87 16.32 -7.39 2.41
C ILE A 87 15.31 -6.80 3.39
N ALA A 88 15.37 -7.12 4.68
CA ALA A 88 14.43 -6.53 5.63
C ALA A 88 14.56 -5.00 5.71
N PRO A 89 15.75 -4.40 5.88
CA PRO A 89 15.90 -2.94 5.84
C PRO A 89 15.48 -2.29 4.51
N LEU A 90 15.73 -2.94 3.37
CA LEU A 90 15.25 -2.46 2.07
C LEU A 90 13.72 -2.39 2.04
N PHE A 91 13.02 -3.45 2.47
CA PHE A 91 11.56 -3.47 2.51
C PHE A 91 10.96 -2.56 3.58
N ALA A 92 11.70 -2.26 4.65
CA ALA A 92 11.30 -1.27 5.64
C ALA A 92 11.26 0.14 5.01
N GLN A 93 12.31 0.53 4.29
CA GLN A 93 12.37 1.82 3.58
C GLN A 93 11.27 1.95 2.50
N ILE A 94 11.09 0.88 1.70
CA ILE A 94 10.00 0.79 0.73
C ILE A 94 8.68 1.04 1.47
N SER A 95 8.36 0.25 2.49
CA SER A 95 7.07 0.33 3.18
C SER A 95 6.82 1.67 3.84
N GLU A 96 7.83 2.28 4.43
CA GLU A 96 7.75 3.62 5.00
C GLU A 96 7.36 4.65 3.93
N TRP A 97 7.97 4.61 2.75
CA TRP A 97 7.60 5.48 1.64
C TRP A 97 6.15 5.27 1.21
N PHE A 98 5.68 4.03 1.08
CA PHE A 98 4.28 3.74 0.73
C PHE A 98 3.28 4.21 1.78
N ILE A 99 3.60 4.08 3.07
CA ILE A 99 2.75 4.60 4.16
C ILE A 99 2.61 6.12 4.03
N ARG A 100 3.71 6.84 3.76
CA ARG A 100 3.65 8.29 3.50
C ARG A 100 2.79 8.63 2.28
N GLN A 101 2.93 7.88 1.18
CA GLN A 101 2.05 8.08 0.00
C GLN A 101 0.59 7.79 0.34
N GLN A 102 0.30 6.77 1.14
CA GLN A 102 -1.06 6.44 1.56
C GLN A 102 -1.68 7.57 2.40
N ILE A 103 -0.91 8.16 3.32
CA ILE A 103 -1.33 9.31 4.12
C ILE A 103 -1.58 10.53 3.22
N ALA A 104 -0.68 10.81 2.26
CA ALA A 104 -0.85 11.92 1.32
C ALA A 104 -2.04 11.72 0.38
N HIS A 105 -2.35 10.47 0.01
CA HIS A 105 -3.52 10.09 -0.76
C HIS A 105 -4.82 10.10 0.08
N TRP A 106 -4.76 10.48 1.35
CA TRP A 106 -5.92 10.65 2.21
C TRP A 106 -6.32 12.14 2.36
N PRO A 107 -6.73 12.86 1.29
CA PRO A 107 -7.34 14.16 1.48
C PRO A 107 -8.78 13.95 1.98
N ASP A 108 -9.00 14.20 3.26
CA ASP A 108 -10.29 14.38 3.92
C ASP A 108 -11.42 13.44 3.49
N ARG A 109 -11.39 12.22 4.04
CA ARG A 109 -12.63 11.50 4.32
C ARG A 109 -13.25 12.02 5.65
N ASN A 110 -13.98 13.13 5.54
CA ASN A 110 -15.17 13.57 6.33
C ASN A 110 -15.02 14.67 7.44
N PRO A 111 -16.05 15.54 7.63
CA PRO A 111 -17.22 15.14 8.43
C PRO A 111 -18.56 15.74 7.95
N VAL A 112 -19.46 14.95 7.36
CA VAL A 112 -20.88 15.17 7.65
C VAL A 112 -21.13 14.66 9.07
N ALA A 113 -20.95 15.58 10.02
CA ALA A 113 -21.63 15.48 11.30
C ALA A 113 -23.12 15.23 11.00
N SER A 114 -23.64 14.15 11.58
CA SER A 114 -25.07 14.04 11.84
C SER A 114 -25.46 15.19 12.79
N GLU A 115 -25.74 16.37 12.24
CA GLU A 115 -26.59 17.34 12.91
C GLU A 115 -28.03 16.85 12.79
N SER A 116 -28.37 15.86 13.62
CA SER A 116 -29.76 15.67 14.02
C SER A 116 -30.09 16.87 14.90
N LYS A 117 -30.74 17.86 14.29
CA LYS A 117 -31.28 19.06 14.94
C LYS A 117 -31.98 18.64 16.25
N PRO A 118 -31.73 19.28 17.40
CA PRO A 118 -32.50 18.99 18.59
C PRO A 118 -33.98 19.29 18.33
N ASP A 119 -34.81 18.31 18.69
CA ASP A 119 -36.26 18.36 18.66
C ASP A 119 -36.75 19.60 19.43
N PRO A 120 -37.61 20.47 18.86
CA PRO A 120 -38.18 21.56 19.64
C PRO A 120 -39.12 20.99 20.71
N THR A 121 -38.66 21.03 21.96
CA THR A 121 -39.46 20.89 23.19
C THR A 121 -40.83 21.59 23.04
N PRO A 122 -41.92 20.97 23.50
CA PRO A 122 -43.28 21.30 23.07
C PRO A 122 -43.75 22.68 23.54
N ALA A 123 -44.64 23.27 22.74
CA ALA A 123 -45.32 24.53 23.01
C ALA A 123 -45.98 24.55 24.41
N PRO A 124 -45.93 25.68 25.14
CA PRO A 124 -46.65 25.84 26.39
C PRO A 124 -48.13 26.15 26.14
N GLY A 125 -48.99 25.44 26.86
CA GLY A 125 -50.26 25.99 27.37
C GLY A 125 -51.44 25.94 26.42
N ALA A 126 -52.22 24.86 26.49
CA ALA A 126 -53.64 24.94 26.20
C ALA A 126 -54.30 25.90 27.19
N ASP A 127 -54.88 26.96 26.64
CA ASP A 127 -55.70 27.96 27.30
C ASP A 127 -56.87 27.27 28.03
N ASN A 128 -56.79 27.21 29.36
CA ASN A 128 -57.91 26.83 30.21
C ASN A 128 -58.39 28.08 30.96
N ARG A 129 -59.10 28.94 30.24
CA ARG A 129 -60.07 29.85 30.85
C ARG A 129 -61.47 29.45 30.39
N ARG A 130 -62.07 28.55 31.18
CA ARG A 130 -63.51 28.54 31.34
C ARG A 130 -63.83 29.67 32.29
N ASP A 131 -64.64 30.61 31.83
CA ASP A 131 -65.25 31.64 32.64
C ASP A 131 -66.04 31.02 33.81
N ALA A 132 -65.87 31.63 34.97
CA ALA A 132 -66.82 31.63 36.08
C ALA A 132 -67.27 33.09 36.24
N PRO A 133 -68.46 33.42 36.77
CA PRO A 133 -69.33 32.63 37.65
C PRO A 133 -70.67 32.17 37.05
#